data_AF-A0AAE9VRX8-F1
#
_entry.id   AF-A0AAE9VRX8-F1
#
_cell.length_a   1.000
_cell.length_b   1.000
_cell.length_c   1.000
_cell.angle_alpha   90.00
_cell.angle_beta   90.00
_cell.angle_gamma   90.00
#
_symmetry.space_group_name_H-M   'P 1'
#
loop_
_entity.id
_entity.type
_entity.pdbx_description
1 polymer ?
#
loop_
_entity_poly.entity_id
_entity_poly.type
_entity_poly.pdbx_seq_one_letter_code
_entity_poly.pdbx_strand_id
1 'polypeptide(L)'
;MLLSTTHATMQVAADLAPRKLPRMWPASTAQVTTQAESVEEQVLAFCQQAKSRAEIQEHLGLKDREHFRKEILNPLLDSGQLLRTLPDKPTSPNQQFYTAQGEYAEGRVNE
;
A
#
# COMPACT_ATOMS: atom_id res chain seq x y z
N MET A 1 65.38 22.42 12.02
CA MET A 1 64.93 21.76 10.77
C MET A 1 63.87 20.75 11.16
N LEU A 2 62.61 21.17 11.07
CA LEU A 2 61.65 20.80 10.03
C LEU A 2 60.68 19.70 10.52
N LEU A 3 59.59 20.21 11.10
CA LEU A 3 58.19 19.77 11.07
C LEU A 3 57.83 18.31 11.43
N SER A 4 57.31 18.18 12.66
CA SER A 4 56.37 17.13 13.09
C SER A 4 55.17 17.02 12.15
N THR A 5 54.89 15.79 11.72
CA THR A 5 53.79 15.33 10.84
C THR A 5 53.30 14.06 11.53
N THR A 6 52.04 13.77 11.86
CA THR A 6 50.71 14.10 11.33
C THR A 6 49.69 13.77 12.44
N HIS A 7 48.81 14.71 12.80
CA HIS A 7 47.37 14.76 12.48
C HIS A 7 46.43 13.75 13.18
N ALA A 8 45.84 14.25 14.27
CA ALA A 8 44.47 14.11 14.77
C ALA A 8 43.63 12.87 14.38
N THR A 9 43.32 12.07 15.41
CA THR A 9 42.24 11.08 15.46
C THR A 9 40.88 11.71 15.15
N MET A 10 40.19 11.21 14.13
CA MET A 10 38.81 11.60 13.84
C MET A 10 37.84 11.02 14.87
N GLN A 11 37.09 11.91 15.51
CA GLN A 11 35.79 11.62 16.12
C GLN A 11 34.70 12.17 15.18
N VAL A 12 33.72 11.34 14.82
CA VAL A 12 32.42 11.81 14.34
C VAL A 12 31.36 10.82 14.78
N ALA A 13 30.65 11.22 15.83
CA ALA A 13 29.32 10.71 16.13
C ALA A 13 28.35 11.27 15.08
N ALA A 14 27.64 10.40 14.37
CA ALA A 14 26.51 10.78 13.53
C ALA A 14 25.26 10.16 14.13
N ASP A 15 24.65 10.94 15.01
CA ASP A 15 23.27 10.83 15.45
C ASP A 15 22.33 11.26 14.28
N LEU A 16 21.13 10.68 14.24
CA LEU A 16 19.93 11.09 13.48
C LEU A 16 19.86 10.80 11.96
N ALA A 17 19.04 9.82 11.58
CA ALA A 17 17.70 10.10 11.02
C ALA A 17 16.95 8.80 10.64
N PRO A 18 15.75 8.52 11.19
CA PRO A 18 14.83 7.60 10.53
C PRO A 18 14.44 8.18 9.17
N ARG A 19 14.41 7.33 8.14
CA ARG A 19 13.91 7.63 6.80
C ARG A 19 12.60 8.43 6.91
N LYS A 20 12.66 9.75 6.64
CA LYS A 20 11.46 10.56 6.47
C LYS A 20 10.80 10.16 5.16
N LEU A 21 9.77 9.33 5.24
CA LEU A 21 8.72 9.31 4.22
C LEU A 21 8.09 10.71 4.19
N PRO A 22 7.85 11.31 3.00
CA PRO A 22 7.20 12.61 2.92
C PRO A 22 5.79 12.50 3.53
N ARG A 23 5.62 13.17 4.68
CA ARG A 23 4.34 13.36 5.38
C ARG A 23 3.38 14.14 4.48
N MET A 24 2.48 13.44 3.81
CA MET A 24 1.23 14.00 3.29
C MET A 24 0.07 13.08 3.64
N TRP A 25 -0.27 13.03 4.93
CA TRP A 25 -1.66 12.88 5.33
C TRP A 25 -1.89 13.75 6.56
N PRO A 26 -2.98 14.53 6.61
CA PRO A 26 -3.44 15.04 7.88
C PRO A 26 -3.88 13.82 8.70
N ALA A 27 -3.15 13.53 9.76
CA ALA A 27 -3.65 12.71 10.85
C ALA A 27 -4.84 13.45 11.47
N SER A 28 -6.04 13.19 10.96
CA SER A 28 -7.27 13.64 11.60
C SER A 28 -7.61 12.64 12.68
N THR A 29 -7.18 12.95 13.89
CA THR A 29 -7.57 12.29 15.13
C THR A 29 -9.06 12.47 15.38
N ALA A 30 -9.80 11.35 15.43
CA ALA A 30 -11.00 11.23 16.25
C ALA A 30 -11.00 9.82 16.87
N GLN A 31 -10.88 9.77 18.19
CA GLN A 31 -10.88 8.54 18.97
C GLN A 31 -12.32 8.05 19.16
N VAL A 32 -12.64 6.86 18.65
CA VAL A 32 -13.72 5.99 19.14
C VAL A 32 -13.25 4.53 18.95
N THR A 33 -13.16 3.82 20.07
CA THR A 33 -13.08 2.37 20.29
C THR A 33 -12.78 1.42 19.11
N THR A 34 -11.71 0.61 19.29
CA THR A 34 -11.50 -0.77 18.78
C THR A 34 -11.07 -0.92 17.31
N GLN A 35 -9.80 -1.29 17.11
CA GLN A 35 -9.19 -1.77 15.85
C GLN A 35 -9.30 -0.80 14.66
N ALA A 36 -8.32 0.09 14.52
CA ALA A 36 -8.14 0.83 13.26
C ALA A 36 -7.74 -0.19 12.18
N GLU A 37 -8.73 -0.72 11.45
CA GLU A 37 -8.49 -1.61 10.33
C GLU A 37 -7.63 -0.86 9.30
N SER A 38 -6.53 -1.50 8.92
CA SER A 38 -5.58 -0.88 8.00
C SER A 38 -6.26 -0.64 6.64
N VAL A 39 -5.74 0.29 5.85
CA VAL A 39 -6.36 0.59 4.54
C VAL A 39 -6.40 -0.65 3.65
N GLU A 40 -5.40 -1.54 3.79
CA GLU A 40 -5.36 -2.86 3.19
C GLU A 40 -6.57 -3.72 3.57
N GLU A 41 -6.91 -3.79 4.86
CA GLU A 41 -8.02 -4.60 5.37
C GLU A 41 -9.36 -4.09 4.85
N GLN A 42 -9.53 -2.75 4.79
CA GLN A 42 -10.71 -2.13 4.18
C GLN A 42 -10.84 -2.48 2.69
N VAL A 43 -9.74 -2.48 1.94
CA VAL A 43 -9.73 -2.92 0.54
C VAL A 43 -10.12 -4.38 0.43
N LEU A 44 -9.56 -5.25 1.27
CA LEU A 44 -9.83 -6.69 1.24
C LEU A 44 -11.30 -6.99 1.60
N ALA A 45 -11.84 -6.30 2.59
CA ALA A 45 -13.24 -6.41 2.97
C ALA A 45 -14.19 -5.91 1.86
N PHE A 46 -13.84 -4.80 1.20
CA PHE A 46 -14.65 -4.23 0.12
C PHE A 46 -14.56 -5.04 -1.19
N CYS A 47 -13.38 -5.62 -1.46
CA CYS A 47 -13.12 -6.44 -2.65
C CYS A 47 -13.57 -7.90 -2.48
N GLN A 48 -14.39 -8.24 -1.48
CA GLN A 48 -15.06 -9.55 -1.45
C GLN A 48 -15.85 -9.84 -2.72
N GLN A 49 -16.32 -8.78 -3.39
CA GLN A 49 -16.83 -8.81 -4.75
C GLN A 49 -15.85 -8.17 -5.73
N ALA A 50 -15.92 -8.54 -7.02
CA ALA A 50 -15.12 -7.88 -8.04
C ALA A 50 -15.48 -6.39 -8.15
N LYS A 51 -14.52 -5.54 -7.76
CA LYS A 51 -14.65 -4.09 -7.82
C LYS A 51 -13.63 -3.49 -8.77
N SER A 52 -14.04 -2.43 -9.46
CA SER A 52 -13.11 -1.66 -10.26
C SER A 52 -12.18 -0.84 -9.36
N ARG A 53 -11.01 -0.50 -9.88
CA ARG A 53 -10.06 0.41 -9.19
C ARG A 53 -10.71 1.73 -8.77
N ALA A 54 -11.64 2.25 -9.59
CA ALA A 54 -12.32 3.51 -9.32
C ALA A 54 -13.22 3.40 -8.09
N GLU A 55 -14.02 2.33 -8.00
CA GLU A 55 -14.89 2.07 -6.84
C GLU A 55 -14.09 1.91 -5.56
N ILE A 56 -12.97 1.17 -5.59
CA ILE A 56 -12.11 0.98 -4.42
C ILE A 56 -11.53 2.32 -3.97
N GLN A 57 -11.06 3.12 -4.93
CA GLN A 57 -10.48 4.42 -4.64
C GLN A 57 -11.53 5.40 -4.04
N GLU A 58 -12.75 5.39 -4.58
CA GLU A 58 -13.87 6.18 -4.08
C GLU A 58 -14.27 5.76 -2.66
N HIS A 59 -14.32 4.44 -2.41
CA HIS A 59 -14.62 3.89 -1.09
C HIS A 59 -13.61 4.35 -0.03
N LEU A 60 -12.33 4.39 -0.38
CA LEU A 60 -11.27 4.88 0.50
C LEU A 60 -11.13 6.41 0.55
N GLY A 61 -11.91 7.15 -0.26
CA GLY A 61 -11.80 8.61 -0.36
C GLY A 61 -10.44 9.11 -0.89
N LEU A 62 -9.70 8.26 -1.62
CA LEU A 62 -8.36 8.57 -2.10
C LEU A 62 -8.43 9.38 -3.40
N LYS A 63 -7.66 10.46 -3.49
CA LYS A 63 -7.57 11.27 -4.73
C LYS A 63 -6.41 10.85 -5.63
N ASP A 64 -5.32 10.40 -5.03
CA ASP A 64 -4.10 10.06 -5.75
C ASP A 64 -4.13 8.61 -6.28
N ARG A 65 -4.18 8.49 -7.61
CA ARG A 65 -4.28 7.21 -8.31
C ARG A 65 -2.97 6.44 -8.31
N GLU A 66 -1.83 7.14 -8.41
CA GLU A 66 -0.52 6.52 -8.54
C GLU A 66 -0.06 5.99 -7.18
N HIS A 67 -0.27 6.80 -6.14
CA HIS A 67 -0.01 6.43 -4.77
C HIS A 67 -0.87 5.23 -4.34
N PHE A 68 -2.18 5.27 -4.59
CA PHE A 68 -3.07 4.14 -4.33
C PHE A 68 -2.57 2.85 -5.00
N ARG A 69 -2.12 2.95 -6.25
CA ARG A 69 -1.63 1.78 -6.98
C ARG A 69 -0.34 1.23 -6.38
N LYS A 70 0.63 2.08 -6.07
CA LYS A 70 1.97 1.66 -5.63
C LYS A 70 1.99 1.19 -4.18
N GLU A 71 1.27 1.87 -3.31
CA GLU A 71 1.34 1.62 -1.86
C GLU A 71 0.26 0.66 -1.36
N ILE A 72 -0.85 0.51 -2.08
CA ILE A 72 -2.00 -0.29 -1.62
C ILE A 72 -2.30 -1.43 -2.59
N LEU A 73 -2.60 -1.11 -3.85
CA LEU A 73 -3.05 -2.12 -4.80
C LEU A 73 -1.96 -3.14 -5.17
N ASN A 74 -0.75 -2.66 -5.53
CA ASN A 74 0.34 -3.54 -5.94
C ASN A 74 0.79 -4.47 -4.80
N PRO A 75 1.02 -4.00 -3.55
CA PRO A 75 1.38 -4.90 -2.44
C PRO A 75 0.33 -5.98 -2.16
N LEU A 76 -0.96 -5.66 -2.30
CA LEU A 76 -2.05 -6.64 -2.14
C LEU A 76 -2.09 -7.67 -3.27
N LEU A 77 -1.77 -7.25 -4.50
CA LEU A 77 -1.63 -8.15 -5.64
C LEU A 77 -0.39 -9.04 -5.51
N ASP A 78 0.75 -8.47 -5.12
CA ASP A 78 2.03 -9.19 -4.98
C ASP A 78 1.99 -10.19 -3.81
N SER A 79 1.27 -9.86 -2.74
CA SER A 79 1.01 -10.78 -1.62
C SER A 79 -0.06 -11.84 -1.94
N GLY A 80 -0.75 -11.75 -3.08
CA GLY A 80 -1.79 -12.71 -3.49
C GLY A 80 -3.08 -12.63 -2.68
N GLN A 81 -3.23 -11.63 -1.80
CA GLN A 81 -4.46 -11.40 -1.05
C GLN A 81 -5.58 -10.88 -1.96
N LEU A 82 -5.19 -10.21 -3.05
CA LEU A 82 -6.07 -9.60 -4.02
C LEU A 82 -5.68 -10.09 -5.42
N LEU A 83 -6.68 -10.34 -6.25
CA LEU A 83 -6.55 -10.98 -7.56
C LEU A 83 -7.20 -10.14 -8.64
N ARG A 84 -6.84 -10.45 -9.88
CA ARG A 84 -7.32 -9.81 -11.11
C ARG A 84 -8.39 -10.68 -11.76
N THR A 85 -9.48 -10.07 -12.24
CA THR A 85 -10.49 -10.80 -13.04
C THR A 85 -9.99 -11.12 -14.45
N LEU A 86 -9.18 -10.24 -15.05
CA LEU A 86 -8.57 -10.43 -16.37
C LEU A 86 -7.03 -10.47 -16.27
N PRO A 87 -6.42 -11.63 -16.00
CA PRO A 87 -4.96 -11.75 -15.90
C PRO A 87 -4.24 -11.50 -17.25
N ASP A 88 -4.84 -11.93 -18.37
CA ASP A 88 -4.24 -11.80 -19.71
C ASP A 88 -4.20 -10.35 -20.23
N LYS A 89 -5.06 -9.48 -19.69
CA LYS A 89 -5.22 -8.08 -20.12
C LYS A 89 -5.13 -7.14 -18.93
N PRO A 90 -3.95 -7.00 -18.30
CA PRO A 90 -3.77 -6.27 -17.04
C PRO A 90 -4.05 -4.76 -17.14
N THR A 91 -4.06 -4.20 -18.34
CA THR A 91 -4.35 -2.79 -18.63
C THR A 91 -5.78 -2.55 -19.12
N SER A 92 -6.63 -3.59 -19.12
CA SER A 92 -8.02 -3.50 -19.56
C SER A 92 -8.78 -2.42 -18.77
N PRO A 93 -9.62 -1.59 -19.41
CA PRO A 93 -10.51 -0.67 -18.70
C PRO A 93 -11.56 -1.42 -17.86
N ASN A 94 -11.90 -2.65 -18.25
CA ASN A 94 -12.84 -3.52 -17.52
C ASN A 94 -12.13 -4.37 -16.45
N GLN A 95 -10.89 -4.02 -16.09
CA GLN A 95 -10.16 -4.72 -15.05
C GLN A 95 -10.85 -4.51 -13.70
N GLN A 96 -11.16 -5.62 -13.03
CA GLN A 96 -11.66 -5.63 -11.67
C GLN A 96 -10.72 -6.43 -10.77
N PHE A 97 -10.90 -6.20 -9.48
CA PHE A 97 -10.09 -6.70 -8.41
C PHE A 97 -10.98 -7.34 -7.35
N TYR A 98 -10.59 -8.50 -6.85
CA TYR A 98 -11.32 -9.22 -5.82
C TYR A 98 -10.35 -9.90 -4.85
N THR A 99 -10.80 -10.10 -3.62
CA THR A 99 -10.04 -10.75 -2.56
C THR A 99 -9.99 -12.25 -2.81
N ALA A 100 -8.82 -12.86 -2.68
CA ALA A 100 -8.62 -14.30 -2.90
C ALA A 100 -9.41 -15.18 -1.91
N GLN A 101 -9.88 -14.61 -0.81
CA GLN A 101 -10.69 -15.25 0.23
C GLN A 101 -12.15 -14.79 0.21
N GLY A 102 -12.56 -13.98 -0.77
CA GLY A 102 -13.93 -13.45 -0.87
C GLY A 102 -14.88 -14.37 -1.66
N GLU A 103 -16.18 -14.19 -1.48
CA GLU A 103 -17.23 -14.98 -2.14
C GLU A 103 -17.14 -15.02 -3.68
N TYR A 104 -16.50 -14.01 -4.32
CA TYR A 104 -16.26 -14.03 -5.77
C TYR A 104 -15.36 -15.18 -6.24
N ALA A 105 -14.54 -15.77 -5.35
CA ALA A 105 -13.76 -16.96 -5.67
C ALA A 105 -14.63 -18.23 -5.74
N GLU A 106 -15.70 -18.31 -4.96
CA GLU A 106 -16.58 -19.49 -4.87
C GLU A 106 -17.63 -19.55 -6.00
N GLY A 107 -17.87 -18.43 -6.70
CA GLY A 107 -18.76 -18.39 -7.87
C GLY A 107 -18.24 -19.11 -9.13
N ARG A 108 -17.03 -19.70 -9.09
CA ARG A 108 -16.41 -20.46 -10.20
C ARG A 108 -16.47 -21.98 -10.03
N VAL A 109 -17.08 -22.49 -8.96
CA VAL A 109 -17.30 -23.94 -8.75
C VAL A 109 -18.76 -24.34 -8.98
N ASN A 110 -19.35 -23.98 -10.12
CA ASN A 110 -20.52 -24.68 -10.63
C ASN A 110 -20.41 -24.83 -12.15
N GLU A 111 -19.97 -26.04 -12.52
CA GLU A 111 -20.13 -26.81 -13.77
C GLU A 111 -19.54 -26.27 -15.09
#